data_AF-A0AAW6XJR0-F1
#
_entry.id   AF-A0AAW6XJR0-F1
#
_cell.length_a   1.000
_cell.length_b   1.000
_cell.length_c   1.000
_cell.angle_alpha   90.00
_cell.angle_beta   90.00
_cell.angle_gamma   90.00
#
_symmetry.space_group_name_H-M   'P 1'
#
loop_
_entity.id
_entity.type
_entity.pdbx_description
1 polymer ?
#
loop_
_entity_poly.entity_id
_entity_poly.type
_entity_poly.pdbx_seq_one_letter_code
_entity_poly.pdbx_strand_id
1 'polypeptide(L)' 'MKDLPNIYDWNKPYDILDVFDTNIYKDKFGVKYVTSASEQMLLFKVDGRYVLPNKEDEVQYIGNGRWQIITRTELINHES' A
#
# COMPACT_ATOMS: atom_id res chain seq x y z
N MET A 1 -7.17 -5.88 20.83
CA MET A 1 -6.77 -6.31 19.47
C MET A 1 -6.91 -5.07 18.61
N LYS A 2 -5.86 -4.59 17.94
CA LYS A 2 -5.99 -3.46 17.01
C LYS A 2 -6.72 -4.02 15.79
N ASP A 3 -7.84 -3.42 15.38
CA ASP A 3 -8.56 -3.86 14.19
C ASP A 3 -7.62 -3.74 12.99
N LEU A 4 -7.57 -4.77 12.16
CA LEU A 4 -6.77 -4.74 10.93
C LEU A 4 -7.39 -3.71 9.98
N PRO A 5 -6.59 -2.86 9.32
CA PRO A 5 -7.12 -1.91 8.37
C PRO A 5 -7.80 -2.62 7.20
N ASN A 6 -8.91 -2.06 6.74
CA ASN A 6 -9.58 -2.53 5.55
C ASN A 6 -8.82 -2.03 4.32
N ILE A 7 -8.24 -2.95 3.56
CA ILE A 7 -7.41 -2.64 2.37
C ILE A 7 -8.18 -1.96 1.24
N TYR A 8 -9.51 -2.03 1.25
CA TYR A 8 -10.36 -1.34 0.28
C TYR A 8 -10.59 0.14 0.62
N ASP A 9 -10.16 0.59 1.79
CA ASP A 9 -10.11 2.00 2.15
C ASP A 9 -8.73 2.60 1.79
N TRP A 10 -8.61 3.92 1.84
CA TRP A 10 -7.31 4.59 1.74
C TRP A 10 -6.54 4.40 3.04
N ASN A 11 -5.30 3.93 2.92
CA ASN A 11 -4.46 3.61 4.07
C ASN A 11 -3.02 4.12 3.85
N LYS A 12 -2.28 4.33 4.93
CA LYS A 12 -0.84 4.51 4.81
C LYS A 12 -0.17 3.20 4.42
N PRO A 13 0.89 3.22 3.59
CA PRO A 13 1.61 2.02 3.19
C PRO A 13 2.06 1.15 4.37
N TYR A 14 2.44 1.77 5.49
CA TYR A 14 2.89 1.05 6.69
C TYR A 14 1.77 0.34 7.44
N ASP A 15 0.54 0.88 7.45
CA ASP A 15 -0.59 0.24 8.11
C ASP A 15 -0.99 -1.07 7.40
N ILE A 16 -0.70 -1.15 6.10
CA ILE A 16 -0.94 -2.33 5.26
C ILE A 16 0.04 -3.48 5.56
N LEU A 17 1.21 -3.20 6.15
CA LEU A 17 2.16 -4.26 6.54
C LEU A 17 1.55 -5.24 7.54
N ASP A 18 0.71 -4.74 8.45
CA ASP A 18 0.07 -5.56 9.48
C ASP A 18 -1.02 -6.47 8.91
N VAL A 19 -1.53 -6.18 7.70
CA VAL A 19 -2.57 -6.97 7.02
C VAL A 19 -1.97 -8.13 6.24
N PHE A 20 -0.82 -7.92 5.60
CA PHE A 20 -0.17 -8.94 4.78
C PHE A 20 0.80 -9.76 5.62
N ASP A 21 0.34 -10.91 6.10
CA ASP A 21 1.25 -11.89 6.68
C ASP A 21 2.34 -12.23 5.66
N THR A 22 3.59 -11.97 6.06
CA THR A 22 4.70 -11.66 5.15
C THR A 22 5.14 -12.81 4.25
N ASN A 23 4.57 -14.01 4.43
CA ASN A 23 4.99 -15.22 3.70
C ASN A 23 3.94 -15.80 2.73
N ILE A 24 2.69 -15.32 2.70
CA ILE A 24 1.62 -16.08 2.02
C ILE A 24 0.94 -15.29 0.87
N TYR A 25 0.88 -13.96 0.95
CA TYR A 25 -0.10 -13.22 0.13
C TYR A 25 0.47 -12.16 -0.84
N LYS A 26 1.79 -11.92 -0.82
CA LYS A 26 2.43 -10.79 -1.52
C LYS A 26 2.12 -10.75 -3.03
N ASP A 27 2.35 -11.84 -3.76
CA ASP A 27 2.10 -11.87 -5.21
C ASP A 27 0.60 -11.84 -5.56
N LYS A 28 -0.27 -12.42 -4.74
CA LYS A 28 -1.71 -12.49 -5.00
C LYS A 28 -2.38 -11.12 -4.98
N PHE A 29 -1.90 -10.23 -4.12
CA PHE A 29 -2.46 -8.88 -3.97
C PHE A 29 -1.65 -7.82 -4.74
N GLY A 30 -0.64 -8.19 -5.54
CA GLY A 30 0.16 -7.22 -6.27
C GLY A 30 0.99 -6.32 -5.35
N VAL A 31 1.46 -6.86 -4.23
CA VAL A 31 2.32 -6.17 -3.27
C VAL A 31 3.67 -6.88 -3.22
N LYS A 32 4.77 -6.14 -3.25
CA LYS A 32 6.11 -6.68 -3.00
C LYS A 32 6.68 -6.06 -1.76
N TYR A 33 7.27 -6.89 -0.93
CA TYR A 33 7.95 -6.44 0.28
C TYR A 33 9.44 -6.39 0.03
N VAL A 34 10.03 -5.26 0.37
CA VAL A 34 11.45 -5.00 0.22
C VAL A 34 12.01 -4.67 1.60
N THR A 35 13.06 -5.37 2.00
CA THR A 35 13.78 -5.08 3.24
C THR A 35 15.17 -4.58 2.91
N SER A 36 15.58 -3.49 3.54
CA SER A 36 16.99 -3.14 3.71
C SER A 36 17.39 -3.41 5.16
N ALA A 37 18.69 -3.27 5.48
CA ALA A 37 19.18 -3.47 6.84
C ALA A 37 18.53 -2.55 7.89
N SER A 38 17.89 -1.45 7.46
CA SER A 38 17.29 -0.44 8.34
C SER A 38 15.81 -0.18 8.10
N GLU A 39 15.22 -0.64 6.98
CA GLU A 39 13.86 -0.26 6.60
C GLU A 39 13.07 -1.40 5.95
N GLN A 40 11.78 -1.42 6.24
CA GLN A 40 10.80 -2.31 5.62
C GLN A 40 9.89 -1.47 4.73
N MET A 41 9.77 -1.86 3.46
CA MET A 41 9.03 -1.10 2.46
C MET A 41 8.08 -2.01 1.69
N LEU A 42 6.94 -1.44 1.26
CA LEU A 42 6.00 -2.08 0.36
C LEU A 42 5.98 -1.37 -0.98
N LEU A 43 6.12 -2.17 -2.04
CA LEU A 43 5.88 -1.78 -3.42
C LEU A 43 4.48 -2.25 -3.82
N PHE A 44 3.73 -1.40 -4.52
CA PHE A 44 2.36 -1.69 -4.93
C PHE A 44 2.25 -1.73 -6.46
N LYS A 45 1.47 -2.68 -6.99
CA LYS A 45 1.29 -2.83 -8.44
C LYS A 45 0.25 -1.84 -8.96
N VAL A 46 0.74 -0.80 -9.63
CA VAL A 46 -0.04 0.26 -10.29
C VAL A 46 0.24 0.20 -11.78
N ASP A 47 -0.80 0.13 -12.61
CA ASP A 47 -0.68 0.05 -14.08
C ASP A 47 0.34 -0.99 -14.59
N GLY A 48 0.39 -2.14 -13.90
CA GLY A 48 1.27 -3.26 -14.24
C GLY A 48 2.71 -3.14 -13.75
N ARG A 49 3.09 -2.04 -13.08
CA ARG A 49 4.44 -1.80 -12.53
C ARG A 49 4.39 -1.71 -11.02
N TYR A 50 5.49 -2.08 -10.37
CA TYR A 50 5.63 -1.93 -8.93
C TYR A 50 6.16 -0.54 -8.61
N VAL A 51 5.44 0.20 -7.79
CA VAL A 51 5.75 1.58 -7.39
C VAL A 51 5.99 1.63 -5.89
N LEU A 52 7.04 2.34 -5.47
CA LEU A 52 7.31 2.65 -4.08
C LEU A 52 6.59 3.97 -3.74
N PRO A 53 5.53 3.96 -2.91
CA PRO A 53 4.88 5.19 -2.47
C PRO A 53 5.82 5.98 -1.55
N ASN A 54 5.64 7.31 -1.53
CA ASN A 54 6.27 8.14 -0.52
C ASN A 54 5.61 7.88 0.84
N LYS A 55 6.29 8.29 1.92
CA LYS A 55 5.82 8.11 3.30
C LYS A 55 4.42 8.71 3.56
N GLU A 56 4.09 9.77 2.86
CA GLU A 56 2.86 10.53 3.05
C GLU A 56 1.73 10.14 2.11
N ASP A 57 2.02 9.34 1.08
CA ASP A 57 1.03 8.90 0.11
C ASP A 57 0.06 7.91 0.76
N GLU A 58 -1.10 7.73 0.15
CA GLU A 58 -2.08 6.73 0.56
C GLU A 58 -2.31 5.73 -0.55
N VAL A 59 -2.62 4.50 -0.15
CA VAL A 59 -2.81 3.37 -1.06
C VAL A 59 -4.19 2.75 -0.83
N GLN A 60 -4.82 2.33 -1.91
CA GLN A 60 -6.10 1.62 -1.88
C GLN A 60 -6.05 0.42 -2.82
N TYR A 61 -6.51 -0.74 -2.33
CA TYR A 61 -6.64 -1.92 -3.16
C TYR A 61 -7.91 -1.85 -4.01
N ILE A 62 -7.76 -1.91 -5.33
CA ILE A 62 -8.89 -1.83 -6.29
C ILE A 62 -9.25 -3.20 -6.90
N GLY A 63 -8.71 -4.28 -6.34
CA GLY A 63 -8.97 -5.64 -6.81
C GLY A 63 -8.02 -6.15 -7.89
N ASN A 64 -7.99 -7.47 -8.07
CA ASN A 64 -7.18 -8.18 -9.08
C ASN A 64 -5.68 -7.87 -9.01
N GLY A 65 -5.14 -7.72 -7.81
CA GLY A 65 -3.72 -7.43 -7.61
C GLY A 65 -3.32 -6.04 -8.08
N ARG A 66 -4.25 -5.08 -8.13
CA ARG A 66 -4.01 -3.69 -8.54
C ARG A 66 -4.30 -2.73 -7.40
N TRP A 67 -3.54 -1.65 -7.38
CA TRP A 67 -3.64 -0.59 -6.39
C TRP A 67 -3.75 0.78 -7.05
N GLN A 68 -4.31 1.71 -6.31
CA GLN A 68 -4.18 3.14 -6.57
C GLN A 68 -3.30 3.77 -5.50
N ILE A 69 -2.58 4.80 -5.90
CA ILE A 69 -1.79 5.65 -5.02
C ILE A 69 -2.31 7.06 -5.22
N ILE A 70 -2.66 7.72 -4.13
CA ILE A 70 -2.96 9.15 -4.15
C ILE A 70 -1.83 9.88 -3.44
N THR A 71 -1.29 10.89 -4.10
CA THR A 71 -0.22 11.70 -3.52
C THR A 71 -0.80 12.69 -2.52
N ARG A 72 -0.03 13.08 -1.50
CA ARG A 72 -0.47 14.08 -0.52
C ARG A 72 -0.96 15.38 -1.17
N THR A 73 -0.40 15.75 -2.32
CA THR A 73 -0.83 16.93 -3.09
C THR A 73 -2.23 16.78 -3.66
N GLU A 74 -2.63 15.57 -4.07
CA GLU A 74 -3.96 15.29 -4.59
C GLU A 74 -5.01 15.14 -3.47
N LEU A 75 -4.62 14.60 -2.31
CA LEU A 75 -5.49 14.51 -1.12
C LEU A 75 -5.98 15.89 -0.65
N ILE A 76 -5.09 16.88 -0.56
CA ILE A 76 -5.43 18.24 -0.11
C ILE A 76 -6.48 18.90 -1.03
N ASN A 77 -6.44 18.59 -2.33
CA ASN A 77 -7.37 19.16 -3.31
C ASN A 77 -8.73 18.46 -3.32
N HIS A 78 -8.85 17.26 -2.74
CA HIS A 78 -10.10 16.52 -2.64
C HIS A 78 -10.90 16.85 -1.37
N GLU A 79 -10.25 17.42 -0.35
CA GLU A 79 -10.88 17.85 0.90
C GLU A 79 -11.26 19.35 0.92
N SER A 80 -11.00 20.09 -0.17
CA SER A 80 -11.28 21.53 -0.31
C SER A 80 -12.58 21.83 -1.04
#